data_AF-A0AAE4Z9E5-F1
#
_entry.id   AF-A0AAE4Z9E5-F1
#
_cell.length_a   1.000
_cell.length_b   1.000
_cell.length_c   1.000
_cell.angle_alpha   90.00
_cell.angle_beta   90.00
_cell.angle_gamma   90.00
#
_symmetry.space_group_name_H-M   'P 1'
#
loop_
_entity.id
_entity.type
_entity.pdbx_description
1 polymer ?
#
loop_
_entity_poly.entity_id
_entity_poly.type
_entity_poly.pdbx_seq_one_letter_code
_entity_poly.pdbx_strand_id
1 'polypeptide(L)'
;MHPQLEILLELQDLKAQKRELEEAAEEHVHDIEKKVFQVQPEDAVAHLEAKIEEMENSLDPEIEGRYRRIADRSARPVVPVLNGICYGCFMAVPTAMTRTNEQIRWCEHCGSFIYFVD
;
A
#
# COMPACT_ATOMS: atom_id res chain seq x y z
N MET A 1 -13.21 -9.42 6.43
CA MET A 1 -12.11 -8.45 6.57
C MET A 1 -12.74 -7.05 6.52
N HIS A 2 -12.16 -6.05 7.19
CA HIS A 2 -12.74 -4.72 7.24
C HIS A 2 -12.63 -4.03 5.86
N PRO A 3 -13.69 -3.38 5.32
CA PRO A 3 -13.64 -2.79 3.97
C PRO A 3 -12.50 -1.80 3.76
N GLN A 4 -12.28 -0.89 4.72
CA GLN A 4 -11.16 0.08 4.66
C GLN A 4 -9.77 -0.61 4.65
N LEU A 5 -9.64 -1.83 5.21
CA LEU A 5 -8.38 -2.58 5.22
C LEU A 5 -8.09 -3.16 3.83
N GLU A 6 -9.14 -3.61 3.14
CA GLU A 6 -9.05 -4.10 1.77
C GLU A 6 -8.59 -2.96 0.84
N ILE A 7 -9.19 -1.77 0.96
CA ILE A 7 -8.80 -0.57 0.20
C ILE A 7 -7.32 -0.23 0.46
N LEU A 8 -6.87 -0.27 1.72
CA LEU A 8 -5.47 0.01 2.09
C LEU A 8 -4.49 -1.01 1.49
N LEU A 9 -4.86 -2.30 1.46
CA LEU A 9 -4.03 -3.35 0.85
C LEU A 9 -3.93 -3.18 -0.66
N GLU A 10 -5.05 -2.90 -1.32
CA GLU A 10 -5.11 -2.65 -2.76
C GLU A 10 -4.36 -1.37 -3.15
N LEU A 11 -4.49 -0.29 -2.37
CA LEU A 11 -3.70 0.94 -2.54
C LEU A 11 -2.19 0.67 -2.48
N GLN A 12 -1.74 -0.19 -1.56
CA GLN A 12 -0.34 -0.55 -1.45
C GLN A 12 0.15 -1.32 -2.68
N ASP A 13 -0.68 -2.22 -3.21
CA ASP A 13 -0.36 -3.00 -4.42
C ASP A 13 -0.30 -2.11 -5.66
N LEU A 14 -1.32 -1.27 -5.89
CA LEU A 14 -1.35 -0.34 -7.03
C LEU A 14 -0.18 0.63 -7.01
N LYS A 15 0.19 1.15 -5.83
CA LYS A 15 1.38 2.02 -5.71
C LYS A 15 2.69 1.28 -6.00
N ALA A 16 2.79 0.00 -5.63
CA ALA A 16 3.96 -0.80 -5.97
C ALA A 16 4.04 -1.04 -7.48
N GLN A 17 2.93 -1.43 -8.13
CA GLN A 17 2.86 -1.60 -9.58
C GLN A 17 3.22 -0.30 -10.33
N LYS A 18 2.69 0.84 -9.87
CA LYS A 18 3.01 2.15 -10.45
C LYS A 18 4.51 2.41 -10.38
N ARG A 19 5.13 2.20 -9.21
CA ARG A 19 6.57 2.41 -9.01
C ARG A 19 7.42 1.53 -9.92
N GLU A 20 7.03 0.26 -10.07
CA GLU A 20 7.71 -0.67 -10.98
C GLU A 20 7.62 -0.23 -12.45
N LEU A 21 6.46 0.29 -12.88
CA LEU A 21 6.29 0.85 -14.24
C LEU A 21 7.11 2.12 -14.46
N GLU A 22 7.17 3.00 -13.46
CA GLU A 22 7.99 4.22 -13.51
C GLU A 22 9.49 3.88 -13.58
N GLU A 23 9.96 2.96 -12.73
CA GLU A 23 11.35 2.47 -12.75
C GLU A 23 11.70 1.81 -14.10
N ALA A 24 10.80 0.99 -14.65
CA ALA A 24 10.99 0.35 -15.96
C ALA A 24 11.00 1.37 -17.12
N ALA A 25 10.25 2.47 -17.01
CA ALA A 25 10.24 3.55 -18.00
C ALA A 25 11.55 4.35 -18.02
N GLU A 26 12.24 4.45 -16.88
CA GLU A 26 13.52 5.15 -16.74
C GLU A 26 14.73 4.30 -17.18
N GLU A 27 14.70 2.99 -16.91
CA GLU A 27 15.69 2.05 -17.43
C GLU A 27 15.55 1.93 -18.97
N HIS A 28 16.65 2.11 -19.71
CA HIS A 28 16.68 2.32 -21.17
C HIS A 28 16.24 1.11 -22.04
N VAL A 29 15.51 0.14 -21.48
CA VAL A 29 15.04 -1.09 -22.13
C VAL A 29 13.81 -0.84 -23.00
N HIS A 30 12.98 0.16 -22.69
CA HIS A 30 11.72 0.40 -23.40
C HIS A 30 11.86 1.05 -24.79
N ASP A 31 13.05 1.45 -25.22
CA ASP A 31 13.22 2.09 -26.52
C ASP A 31 13.05 1.10 -27.70
N ILE A 32 13.16 -0.20 -27.42
CA ILE A 32 12.85 -1.31 -28.35
C ILE A 32 11.36 -1.71 -28.22
N GLU A 33 10.82 -1.78 -27.01
CA GLU A 33 9.44 -2.25 -26.78
C GLU A 33 8.38 -1.21 -27.19
N LYS A 34 8.58 0.10 -26.90
CA LYS A 34 7.68 1.18 -27.37
C LYS A 34 7.54 1.17 -28.89
N LYS A 35 8.60 0.84 -29.62
CA LYS A 35 8.62 0.81 -31.09
C LYS A 35 7.97 -0.44 -31.68
N VAL A 36 7.91 -1.54 -30.93
CA VAL A 36 7.38 -2.84 -31.42
C VAL A 36 5.96 -3.13 -30.94
N PHE A 37 5.59 -2.72 -29.71
CA PHE A 37 4.34 -3.14 -29.07
C PHE A 37 3.30 -2.02 -28.87
N GLN A 38 3.59 -0.76 -29.22
CA GLN A 38 2.67 0.39 -29.06
C GLN A 38 2.09 0.60 -27.65
N VAL A 39 2.69 0.00 -26.61
CA VAL A 39 2.29 0.27 -25.23
C VAL A 39 2.90 1.61 -24.82
N GLN A 40 2.04 2.57 -24.46
CA GLN A 40 2.45 3.84 -23.85
C GLN A 40 2.45 3.66 -22.33
N PRO A 41 3.60 3.37 -21.69
CA PRO A 41 3.68 3.22 -20.23
C PRO A 41 3.18 4.48 -19.49
N GLU A 42 3.28 5.65 -20.13
CA GLU A 42 2.73 6.91 -19.62
C GLU A 42 1.22 6.86 -19.38
N ASP A 43 0.47 6.26 -20.32
CA ASP A 43 -0.99 6.12 -20.19
C ASP A 43 -1.34 5.15 -19.05
N ALA A 44 -0.57 4.05 -18.90
CA ALA A 44 -0.76 3.10 -17.81
C ALA A 44 -0.49 3.73 -16.44
N VAL A 45 0.57 4.53 -16.33
CA VAL A 45 0.89 5.28 -15.10
C VAL A 45 -0.23 6.28 -14.79
N ALA A 46 -0.69 7.06 -15.76
CA ALA A 46 -1.78 8.02 -15.56
C ALA A 46 -3.10 7.35 -15.10
N HIS A 47 -3.43 6.19 -15.68
CA HIS A 47 -4.58 5.40 -15.23
C HIS A 47 -4.44 4.89 -13.79
N LEU A 48 -3.24 4.44 -13.40
CA LEU A 48 -2.96 4.01 -12.03
C LEU A 48 -3.04 5.19 -11.06
N GLU A 49 -2.52 6.37 -11.42
CA GLU A 49 -2.61 7.58 -10.58
C GLU A 49 -4.06 7.96 -10.31
N ALA A 50 -4.90 8.02 -11.35
CA ALA A 50 -6.31 8.33 -11.20
C ALA A 50 -7.03 7.32 -10.30
N LYS A 51 -6.67 6.03 -10.43
CA LYS A 51 -7.27 4.97 -9.59
C LYS A 51 -6.83 5.07 -8.13
N ILE A 52 -5.55 5.34 -7.89
CA ILE A 52 -4.99 5.56 -6.56
C ILE A 52 -5.68 6.76 -5.89
N GLU A 53 -5.83 7.88 -6.60
CA GLU A 53 -6.49 9.08 -6.09
C GLU A 53 -7.97 8.80 -5.75
N GLU A 54 -8.72 8.11 -6.62
CA GLU A 54 -10.10 7.69 -6.35
C GLU A 54 -10.19 6.87 -5.05
N MET A 55 -9.29 5.89 -4.88
CA MET A 55 -9.28 5.01 -3.73
C MET A 55 -8.87 5.71 -2.45
N GLU A 56 -7.89 6.61 -2.49
CA GLU A 56 -7.50 7.43 -1.33
C GLU A 56 -8.69 8.28 -0.84
N ASN A 57 -9.43 8.90 -1.76
CA ASN A 57 -10.62 9.70 -1.44
C ASN A 57 -11.81 8.86 -0.94
N SER A 58 -11.79 7.54 -1.15
CA SER A 58 -12.83 6.62 -0.64
C SER A 58 -12.57 6.16 0.80
N LEU A 59 -11.36 6.42 1.33
CA LEU A 59 -11.03 6.10 2.71
C LEU A 59 -11.76 7.03 3.69
N ASP A 60 -12.04 6.53 4.89
CA ASP A 60 -12.55 7.40 5.96
C ASP A 60 -11.50 8.49 6.27
N PRO A 61 -11.89 9.76 6.53
CA PRO A 61 -10.93 10.87 6.67
C PRO A 61 -9.84 10.65 7.73
N GLU A 62 -10.14 9.95 8.82
CA GLU A 62 -9.15 9.60 9.84
C GLU A 62 -8.10 8.60 9.32
N ILE A 63 -8.56 7.61 8.55
CA ILE A 63 -7.72 6.56 7.96
C ILE A 63 -6.84 7.16 6.88
N GLU A 64 -7.43 7.97 6.00
CA GLU A 64 -6.73 8.68 4.93
C GLU A 64 -5.60 9.57 5.50
N GLY A 65 -5.93 10.42 6.47
CA GLY A 65 -4.96 11.33 7.09
C GLY A 65 -3.85 10.58 7.83
N ARG A 66 -4.10 9.38 8.34
CA ARG A 66 -3.06 8.50 8.90
C ARG A 66 -2.24 7.84 7.81
N TYR A 67 -2.88 7.33 6.76
CA TYR A 67 -2.22 6.67 5.64
C TYR A 67 -1.19 7.58 4.98
N ARG A 68 -1.56 8.81 4.63
CA ARG A 68 -0.63 9.80 4.04
C ARG A 68 0.63 9.99 4.91
N ARG A 69 0.45 10.21 6.22
CA ARG A 69 1.56 10.37 7.17
C ARG A 69 2.49 9.16 7.27
N ILE A 70 1.98 7.95 7.06
CA ILE A 70 2.79 6.73 7.09
C ILE A 70 3.47 6.50 5.75
N ALA A 71 2.77 6.74 4.64
CA ALA A 71 3.30 6.61 3.30
C ALA A 71 4.53 7.50 3.07
N ASP A 72 4.56 8.69 3.68
CA ASP A 72 5.72 9.60 3.60
C ASP A 72 7.01 9.03 4.22
N ARG A 73 6.90 8.06 5.15
CA ARG A 73 8.04 7.52 5.92
C ARG A 73 8.25 6.03 5.77
N SER A 74 7.32 5.31 5.15
CA SER A 74 7.36 3.85 4.99
C SER A 74 6.90 3.47 3.60
N ALA A 75 7.75 2.71 2.89
CA ALA A 75 7.40 2.11 1.60
C ALA A 75 6.24 1.10 1.70
N ARG A 76 5.96 0.56 2.90
CA ARG A 76 4.83 -0.32 3.16
C ARG A 76 4.03 0.18 4.36
N PRO A 77 2.97 0.97 4.13
CA PRO A 77 2.11 1.48 5.20
C PRO A 77 1.25 0.42 5.87
N VAL A 78 1.01 -0.72 5.20
CA VAL A 78 0.15 -1.81 5.66
C VAL A 78 0.97 -3.09 5.75
N VAL A 79 1.07 -3.66 6.96
CA VAL A 79 1.97 -4.78 7.24
C VAL A 79 1.25 -5.90 7.99
N PRO A 80 1.64 -7.16 7.75
CA PRO A 80 1.06 -8.26 8.51
C PRO A 80 1.62 -8.32 9.92
N VAL A 81 0.86 -8.95 10.80
CA VAL A 81 1.29 -9.40 12.12
C VAL A 81 1.30 -10.92 12.10
N LEU A 82 2.49 -11.51 12.29
CA LEU A 82 2.67 -12.95 12.40
C LEU A 82 3.16 -13.27 13.79
N ASN A 83 2.52 -14.22 14.47
CA ASN A 83 2.90 -14.64 15.83
C ASN A 83 3.00 -13.45 16.82
N GLY A 84 2.15 -12.43 16.65
CA GLY A 84 2.16 -11.23 17.49
C GLY A 84 3.31 -10.26 17.20
N ILE A 85 4.06 -10.42 16.12
CA ILE A 85 5.13 -9.50 15.70
C ILE A 85 4.66 -8.64 14.54
N CYS A 86 4.83 -7.33 14.62
CA CYS A 86 4.59 -6.39 13.52
C CYS A 86 5.71 -6.46 12.48
N TYR A 87 5.40 -6.79 11.23
CA TYR A 87 6.43 -6.93 10.18
C TYR A 87 6.86 -5.61 9.54
N GLY A 88 6.37 -4.48 10.05
CA GLY A 88 6.88 -3.16 9.70
C GLY A 88 8.08 -2.72 10.55
N CYS A 89 8.12 -3.11 11.83
CA CYS A 89 9.19 -2.69 12.76
C CYS A 89 9.75 -3.80 13.64
N PHE A 90 9.27 -5.03 13.47
CA PHE A 90 9.68 -6.23 14.21
C PHE A 90 9.44 -6.16 15.73
N MET A 91 8.62 -5.21 16.20
CA MET A 91 8.20 -5.14 17.59
C MET A 91 6.95 -6.00 17.83
N ALA A 92 6.85 -6.56 19.04
CA ALA A 92 5.66 -7.28 19.48
C ALA A 92 4.47 -6.31 19.60
N VAL A 93 3.30 -6.73 19.10
CA VAL A 93 2.05 -6.00 19.32
C VAL A 93 1.47 -6.36 20.70
N PRO A 94 0.66 -5.47 21.32
CA PRO A 94 0.03 -5.75 22.61
C PRO A 94 -0.77 -7.06 22.60
N THR A 95 -0.60 -7.90 23.63
CA THR A 95 -1.30 -9.19 23.77
C THR A 95 -2.80 -9.05 23.99
N ALA A 96 -3.24 -7.90 24.53
CA ALA A 96 -4.65 -7.57 24.71
C ALA A 96 -5.37 -7.23 23.39
N MET A 97 -4.62 -7.08 22.28
CA MET A 97 -5.19 -6.77 20.98
C MET A 97 -5.93 -7.97 20.42
N THR A 98 -7.21 -7.80 20.08
CA THR A 98 -8.01 -8.81 19.40
C THR A 98 -7.35 -9.18 18.07
N ARG A 99 -7.17 -10.48 17.78
CA ARG A 99 -6.52 -10.94 16.55
C ARG A 99 -7.51 -11.17 15.40
N THR A 100 -8.35 -10.17 15.12
CA THR A 100 -9.29 -10.19 14.00
C THR A 100 -9.02 -9.03 13.06
N ASN A 101 -9.33 -9.22 11.78
CA ASN A 101 -9.23 -8.17 10.74
C ASN A 101 -10.57 -7.45 10.51
N GLU A 102 -11.46 -7.45 11.50
CA GLU A 102 -12.77 -6.78 11.46
C GLU A 102 -12.69 -5.30 11.87
N GLN A 103 -11.53 -4.84 12.31
CA GLN A 103 -11.29 -3.48 12.74
C GLN A 103 -9.97 -2.98 12.17
N ILE A 104 -9.93 -1.71 11.83
CA ILE A 104 -8.69 -1.04 11.45
C ILE A 104 -7.85 -0.83 12.70
N ARG A 105 -6.60 -1.28 12.65
CA ARG A 105 -5.61 -1.09 13.71
C ARG A 105 -4.28 -0.64 13.13
N TRP A 106 -3.45 -0.11 14.01
CA TRP A 106 -2.09 0.30 13.69
C TRP A 106 -1.14 -0.19 14.78
N CYS A 107 0.12 -0.37 14.39
CA CYS A 107 1.19 -0.64 15.33
C CYS A 107 1.44 0.60 16.21
N GLU A 108 1.48 0.42 17.53
CA GLU A 108 1.79 1.50 18.47
C GLU A 108 3.25 1.97 18.42
N HIS A 109 4.15 1.16 17.82
CA HIS A 109 5.57 1.47 17.70
C HIS A 109 5.90 2.25 16.42
N CYS A 110 5.53 1.75 15.24
CA CYS A 110 5.86 2.37 13.96
C CYS A 110 4.70 3.09 13.27
N GLY A 111 3.48 2.93 13.81
CA GLY A 111 2.28 3.53 13.27
C GLY A 111 1.69 2.86 12.03
N SER A 112 2.39 1.92 11.37
CA SER A 112 1.88 1.18 10.21
C SER A 112 0.52 0.54 10.51
N PHE A 113 -0.38 0.51 9.54
CA PHE A 113 -1.59 -0.29 9.63
C PHE A 113 -1.21 -1.76 9.71
N ILE A 114 -1.94 -2.51 10.54
CA ILE A 114 -1.66 -3.92 10.80
C ILE A 114 -2.86 -4.80 10.51
N TYR A 115 -2.59 -6.00 9.98
CA TYR A 115 -3.57 -7.07 9.81
C TYR A 115 -2.97 -8.40 10.27
N PHE A 116 -3.81 -9.28 10.82
CA PHE A 116 -3.39 -10.60 11.31
C PHE A 116 -3.56 -11.64 10.21
N VAL A 117 -2.58 -12.54 10.09
CA VAL A 117 -2.57 -13.63 9.09
C VAL A 117 -2.60 -15.01 9.75
N ASP A 118 -3.02 -15.04 11.02
CA ASP A 118 -3.20 -16.27 11.81
C ASP A 118 -4.34 -17.15 11.25
#